data_AF-A0A918ZB77-F1
#
_entry.id   AF-A0A918ZB77-F1
#
_cell.length_a   1.000
_cell.length_b   1.000
_cell.length_c   1.000
_cell.angle_alpha   90.00
_cell.angle_beta   90.00
_cell.angle_gamma   90.00
#
_symmetry.space_group_name_H-M   'P 1'
#
loop_
_entity.id
_entity.type
_entity.pdbx_description
1 polymer ?
#
loop_
_entity_poly.entity_id
_entity_poly.type
_entity_poly.pdbx_seq_one_letter_code
_entity_poly.pdbx_strand_id
1 'polypeptide(L)'
;MVFQHFALFPHRSVLENAAYGLEVQGVPRAEREKRATEALALCGLAGWEKSWPDELSGGMQQRVGLARALATDADPYRPDRYRRGHPPPPGRRLRGLLHQPEPGRGGQMDAHGVWRVHSP
;
A
#
# COMPACT_ATOMS: atom_id res chain seq x y z
N MET A 1 4.16 15.59 29.39
CA MET A 1 4.30 15.60 27.91
C MET A 1 4.04 14.19 27.41
N VAL A 2 3.04 13.97 26.55
CA VAL A 2 2.70 12.62 26.03
C VAL A 2 3.64 12.32 24.86
N PHE A 3 4.48 11.30 24.98
CA PHE A 3 5.41 10.88 23.93
C PHE A 3 4.64 10.06 22.91
N GLN A 4 4.22 10.68 21.81
CA GLN A 4 3.79 9.97 20.62
C GLN A 4 5.04 9.32 20.02
N HIS A 5 5.30 8.05 20.32
CA HIS A 5 6.40 7.31 19.70
C HIS A 5 6.06 7.02 18.24
N PHE A 6 6.69 7.73 17.30
CA PHE A 6 6.45 7.57 15.86
C PHE A 6 7.10 6.31 15.25
N ALA A 7 7.49 5.33 16.08
CA ALA A 7 8.10 4.06 15.68
C ALA A 7 9.24 4.21 14.65
N LEU A 8 10.02 5.28 14.76
CA LEU A 8 11.24 5.50 14.00
C LEU A 8 12.43 4.89 14.76
N PHE A 9 13.37 4.32 14.01
CA PHE A 9 14.63 3.83 14.53
C PHE A 9 15.58 5.02 14.73
N PRO A 10 16.00 5.32 15.97
CA PRO A 10 16.81 6.52 16.27
C PRO A 10 18.23 6.42 15.70
N HIS A 11 18.74 5.20 15.51
CA HIS A 11 20.06 4.91 14.96
C HIS A 11 20.07 4.75 13.43
N ARG A 12 19.01 5.17 12.75
CA ARG A 12 18.88 5.13 11.30
C ARG A 12 18.48 6.51 10.78
N SER A 13 18.99 6.87 9.62
CA SER A 13 18.59 8.09 8.91
C SER A 13 17.11 8.06 8.53
N VAL A 14 16.56 9.21 8.13
CA VAL A 14 15.20 9.32 7.59
C VAL A 14 14.99 8.43 6.38
N LEU A 15 15.98 8.37 5.46
CA LEU A 15 15.94 7.49 4.29
C LEU A 15 15.88 6.02 4.70
N GLU A 16 16.73 5.59 5.62
CA GLU A 16 16.76 4.21 6.10
C GLU A 16 15.49 3.85 6.87
N ASN A 17 14.94 4.81 7.62
CA ASN A 17 13.65 4.66 8.27
C ASN A 17 12.54 4.47 7.23
N ALA A 18 12.49 5.26 6.17
CA ALA A 18 11.51 5.11 5.10
C ALA A 18 11.71 3.81 4.29
N ALA A 19 12.96 3.39 4.07
CA ALA A 19 13.31 2.19 3.31
C ALA A 19 13.20 0.87 4.10
N TYR A 20 13.07 0.93 5.43
CA TYR A 20 13.12 -0.26 6.30
C TYR A 20 12.10 -1.34 5.91
N GLY A 21 10.88 -0.96 5.53
CA GLY A 21 9.87 -1.94 5.13
C GLY A 21 10.26 -2.73 3.87
N LEU A 22 10.98 -2.09 2.94
CA LEU A 22 11.51 -2.73 1.73
C LEU A 22 12.75 -3.58 2.02
N GLU A 23 13.57 -3.19 3.01
CA GLU A 23 14.68 -4.01 3.54
C GLU A 23 14.16 -5.33 4.09
N VAL A 24 13.09 -5.31 4.88
CA VAL A 24 12.45 -6.52 5.43
C VAL A 24 11.88 -7.41 4.33
N GLN A 25 11.40 -6.83 3.23
CA GLN A 25 10.91 -7.56 2.05
C GLN A 25 12.03 -8.11 1.16
N GLY A 26 13.30 -7.83 1.46
CA GLY A 26 14.44 -8.30 0.67
C GLY A 26 14.65 -7.53 -0.64
N VAL A 27 14.10 -6.32 -0.77
CA VAL A 27 14.30 -5.48 -1.96
C VAL A 27 15.77 -5.00 -2.02
N PRO A 28 16.42 -5.05 -3.19
CA PRO A 28 17.81 -4.59 -3.35
C PRO A 28 18.00 -3.15 -2.87
N ARG A 29 19.16 -2.87 -2.28
CA ARG A 29 19.49 -1.58 -1.67
C ARG A 29 19.21 -0.37 -2.57
N ALA A 30 19.65 -0.44 -3.83
CA ALA A 30 19.45 0.65 -4.78
C ALA A 30 17.96 0.91 -5.09
N GLU A 31 17.15 -0.16 -5.19
CA GLU A 31 15.72 -0.04 -5.48
C GLU A 31 14.94 0.49 -4.27
N ARG A 32 15.27 0.05 -3.05
CA ARG A 32 14.62 0.57 -1.84
C ARG A 32 14.98 2.03 -1.54
N GLU A 33 16.24 2.43 -1.76
CA GLU A 33 16.67 3.81 -1.54
C GLU A 33 15.97 4.75 -2.53
N LYS A 34 15.86 4.34 -3.80
CA LYS A 34 15.11 5.11 -4.81
C LYS A 34 13.64 5.28 -4.41
N ARG A 35 12.95 4.19 -4.09
CA ARG A 35 11.52 4.22 -3.69
C ARG A 35 11.28 5.03 -2.42
N ALA A 36 12.16 4.89 -1.42
CA ALA A 36 12.08 5.64 -0.18
C ALA A 36 12.30 7.15 -0.41
N THR A 37 13.23 7.51 -1.30
CA THR A 37 13.47 8.91 -1.68
C THR A 37 12.24 9.53 -2.36
N GLU A 38 11.64 8.81 -3.31
CA GLU A 38 10.40 9.24 -3.98
C GLU A 38 9.25 9.42 -2.97
N ALA A 39 9.06 8.46 -2.05
CA ALA A 39 8.04 8.54 -1.01
C ALA A 39 8.28 9.71 -0.03
N LEU A 40 9.53 9.98 0.34
CA LEU A 40 9.89 11.14 1.16
C LEU A 40 9.59 12.45 0.46
N ALA A 41 9.86 12.54 -0.85
CA ALA A 41 9.53 13.72 -1.65
C ALA A 41 8.01 13.98 -1.68
N LEU A 42 7.19 12.94 -1.84
CA LEU A 42 5.72 13.03 -1.79
C LEU A 42 5.22 13.50 -0.41
N CYS A 43 5.93 13.16 0.66
CA CYS A 43 5.65 13.61 2.02
C CYS A 43 6.23 14.99 2.36
N GLY A 44 6.79 15.71 1.39
CA GLY A 44 7.40 17.03 1.61
C GLY A 44 8.66 16.97 2.49
N LEU A 45 9.40 15.86 2.42
CA LEU A 45 10.66 15.62 3.14
C LEU A 45 11.85 15.45 2.18
N ALA A 46 11.73 15.93 0.94
CA ALA A 46 12.86 16.01 0.02
C ALA A 46 13.99 16.85 0.64
N GLY A 47 15.23 16.37 0.57
CA GLY A 47 16.41 17.00 1.18
C GLY A 47 16.67 16.60 2.63
N TRP A 48 15.76 15.86 3.28
CA TRP A 48 15.92 15.38 4.66
C TRP A 48 16.38 13.92 4.72
N GLU A 49 16.77 13.32 3.60
CA GLU A 49 17.07 11.89 3.49
C GLU A 49 18.19 11.45 4.43
N LYS A 50 19.18 12.33 4.63
CA LYS A 50 20.37 12.08 5.45
C LYS A 50 20.22 12.52 6.91
N SER A 51 19.11 13.19 7.25
CA SER A 51 18.87 13.65 8.60
C SER A 51 18.50 12.51 9.53
N TRP A 52 18.64 12.75 10.82
CA TRP A 52 18.28 11.83 11.89
C TRP A 52 16.89 12.17 12.45
N PRO A 53 16.16 11.19 13.02
CA PRO A 53 14.85 11.43 13.62
C PRO A 53 14.83 12.55 14.67
N ASP A 54 15.92 12.71 15.43
CA ASP A 54 16.05 13.72 16.48
C ASP A 54 16.18 15.16 15.93
N GLU A 55 16.50 15.31 14.64
CA GLU A 55 16.58 16.61 13.95
C GLU A 55 15.23 17.04 13.36
N LEU A 56 14.23 16.16 13.42
CA LEU A 56 12.91 16.37 12.83
C LEU A 56 11.91 16.82 13.90
N SER A 57 11.04 17.76 13.53
CA SER A 57 9.85 18.05 14.34
C SER A 57 8.94 16.81 14.45
N GLY A 58 8.12 16.72 15.49
CA GLY A 58 7.18 15.58 15.65
C GLY A 58 6.25 15.39 14.44
N GLY A 59 5.80 16.48 13.80
CA GLY A 59 5.02 16.39 12.57
C GLY A 59 5.82 15.86 11.37
N MET A 60 7.12 16.16 11.29
CA MET A 60 8.00 15.57 10.29
C MET A 60 8.24 14.09 10.57
N GLN A 61 8.44 13.69 11.84
CA GLN A 61 8.58 12.27 12.22
C GLN A 61 7.34 11.45 11.84
N GLN A 62 6.14 12.01 12.02
CA GLN A 62 4.91 11.38 11.55
C GLN A 62 4.89 11.18 10.03
N ARG A 63 5.35 12.18 9.27
CA ARG A 63 5.46 12.09 7.80
C ARG A 63 6.51 11.09 7.33
N VAL A 64 7.57 10.83 8.10
CA VAL A 64 8.51 9.73 7.82
C VAL A 64 7.81 8.38 7.94
N GLY A 65 6.97 8.20 8.96
CA GLY A 65 6.13 7.00 9.10
C GLY A 65 5.18 6.80 7.91
N LEU A 66 4.57 7.88 7.42
CA LEU A 66 3.75 7.85 6.21
C LEU A 66 4.59 7.50 4.96
N ALA A 67 5.77 8.10 4.81
CA ALA A 67 6.68 7.81 3.71
C ALA A 67 7.12 6.33 3.70
N ARG A 68 7.34 5.72 4.88
CA ARG A 68 7.61 4.27 4.99
C ARG A 68 6.46 3.43 4.43
N ALA A 69 5.23 3.74 4.82
CA ALA A 69 4.04 3.02 4.33
C ALA A 69 3.89 3.17 2.82
N LEU A 70 4.04 4.40 2.31
CA LEU A 70 4.02 4.69 0.87
C LEU A 70 5.15 3.97 0.13
N ALA A 71 6.37 3.94 0.65
CA ALA A 71 7.48 3.25 0.02
C ALA A 71 7.21 1.74 -0.12
N THR A 72 6.56 1.10 0.85
CA THR A 72 6.21 -0.33 0.82
C THR A 72 4.98 -0.66 -0.02
N ASP A 73 3.95 0.18 0.02
CA ASP A 73 2.63 -0.08 -0.58
C ASP A 73 2.53 0.49 -2.00
N ALA A 74 3.28 1.53 -2.31
CA ALA A 74 3.41 2.01 -3.68
C ALA A 74 4.16 0.97 -4.49
N ASP A 75 3.41 0.21 -5.29
CA ASP A 75 3.83 -0.33 -6.56
C ASP A 75 3.65 0.79 -7.59
N PRO A 76 4.60 1.73 -7.77
CA PRO A 76 4.30 2.93 -8.53
C PRO A 76 4.35 2.65 -10.04
N TYR A 77 5.11 1.64 -10.48
CA TYR A 77 5.16 1.12 -11.85
C TYR A 77 6.14 -0.06 -11.92
N ARG A 78 5.66 -1.31 -11.86
CA ARG A 78 6.48 -2.50 -12.12
C ARG A 78 5.84 -3.41 -13.19
N PRO A 79 6.27 -3.33 -14.47
CA PRO A 79 5.68 -4.12 -15.57
C PRO A 79 5.94 -5.64 -15.47
N ASP A 80 6.79 -6.11 -14.56
CA ASP A 80 7.17 -7.52 -14.40
C ASP A 80 6.48 -8.26 -13.25
N ARG A 81 5.56 -7.64 -12.51
CA ARG A 81 4.86 -8.31 -11.38
C ARG A 81 3.89 -9.42 -11.82
N TYR A 82 3.59 -9.55 -13.11
CA TYR A 82 2.87 -10.69 -13.68
C TYR A 82 3.78 -11.87 -14.11
N ARG A 83 5.12 -11.77 -14.03
CA ARG A 83 6.03 -12.80 -14.58
C ARG A 83 6.59 -13.79 -13.55
N ARG A 84 6.34 -13.61 -12.25
CA ARG A 84 6.62 -14.66 -11.25
C ARG A 84 5.36 -14.94 -10.48
N GLY A 85 4.91 -16.19 -10.51
CA GLY A 85 3.67 -16.71 -9.96
C GLY A 85 3.55 -16.58 -8.45
N HIS A 86 3.54 -15.34 -7.97
CA HIS A 86 3.12 -15.00 -6.63
C HIS A 86 1.60 -15.09 -6.62
N PRO A 87 1.00 -16.04 -5.89
CA PRO A 87 -0.44 -16.06 -5.77
C PRO A 87 -0.89 -14.73 -5.14
N PRO A 88 -2.03 -14.16 -5.59
CA PRO A 88 -2.59 -12.99 -4.93
C PRO A 88 -2.78 -13.30 -3.43
N PRO A 89 -2.69 -12.29 -2.55
CA PRO A 89 -3.02 -12.49 -1.14
C PRO A 89 -4.41 -13.14 -1.05
N PRO A 90 -4.65 -14.09 -0.14
CA PRO A 90 -5.96 -14.70 0.00
C PRO A 90 -6.95 -13.61 0.35
N GLY A 91 -7.64 -13.13 -0.69
CA GLY A 91 -8.73 -12.20 -0.58
C GLY A 91 -9.72 -12.79 0.40
N ARG A 92 -10.00 -12.02 1.45
CA ARG A 92 -11.17 -12.19 2.28
C ARG A 92 -12.34 -12.49 1.34
N ARG A 93 -12.86 -13.73 1.40
CA ARG A 93 -13.93 -14.20 0.52
C ARG A 93 -15.14 -13.30 0.68
N LEU A 94 -15.30 -12.30 -0.18
CA LEU A 94 -16.58 -11.69 -0.47
C LEU A 94 -17.12 -12.37 -1.72
N ARG A 95 -17.63 -13.58 -1.47
CA ARG A 95 -18.38 -14.37 -2.44
C ARG A 95 -19.80 -13.80 -2.45
N GLY A 96 -20.19 -13.16 -3.54
CA GLY A 96 -21.56 -12.69 -3.81
C GLY A 96 -21.67 -11.17 -3.89
N LEU A 97 -22.36 -10.69 -4.93
CA LEU A 97 -22.53 -9.27 -5.34
C LEU A 97 -21.29 -8.78 -6.11
N LEU A 98 -21.19 -8.92 -7.44
CA LEU A 98 -22.04 -8.26 -8.43
C LEU A 98 -22.07 -9.12 -9.71
N HIS A 99 -23.11 -9.95 -9.86
CA HIS A 99 -23.56 -10.30 -11.20
C HIS A 99 -24.28 -9.05 -11.75
N GLN A 100 -23.63 -8.35 -12.67
CA GLN A 100 -24.35 -7.44 -13.57
C GLN A 100 -25.11 -8.34 -14.55
N PRO A 101 -26.45 -8.30 -14.62
CA PRO A 101 -27.18 -9.06 -15.63
C PRO A 101 -27.00 -8.39 -17.00
N GLU A 102 -26.58 -9.18 -17.99
CA GLU A 102 -26.58 -8.81 -19.41
C GLU A 102 -27.98 -8.31 -19.83
N PRO A 103 -28.09 -7.17 -20.54
CA PRO A 103 -29.39 -6.65 -20.96
C PRO A 103 -29.93 -7.52 -22.12
N GLY A 104 -30.97 -8.32 -21.85
CA GLY A 104 -31.70 -9.01 -22.93
C GLY A 104 -32.39 -10.34 -22.63
N ARG A 105 -32.29 -10.90 -21.41
CA ARG A 105 -33.10 -12.08 -21.03
C ARG A 105 -34.15 -11.71 -20.00
N GLY A 106 -35.42 -11.75 -20.40
CA GLY A 106 -36.57 -11.54 -19.51
C GLY A 106 -36.59 -12.58 -18.38
N GLY A 107 -36.30 -12.13 -17.16
CA GLY A 107 -36.52 -12.88 -15.94
C GLY A 107 -37.58 -12.16 -15.10
N GLN A 108 -38.28 -12.92 -14.25
CA GLN A 108 -39.28 -12.37 -13.33
C GLN A 108 -38.78 -12.60 -11.90
N MET A 109 -38.93 -11.58 -11.07
CA MET A 109 -38.56 -11.60 -9.66
C MET A 109 -39.66 -12.34 -8.87
N ASP A 110 -39.30 -13.33 -8.06
CA ASP A 110 -40.25 -14.02 -7.20
C ASP A 110 -40.58 -13.20 -5.94
N ALA A 111 -41.63 -13.60 -5.19
CA ALA A 111 -42.12 -12.89 -4.01
C ALA A 111 -41.09 -12.78 -2.86
N HIS A 112 -39.95 -13.48 -2.97
CA HIS A 112 -38.84 -13.44 -2.02
C HIS A 112 -37.65 -12.60 -2.54
N GLY A 113 -37.81 -11.89 -3.65
CA GLY A 113 -36.80 -11.00 -4.20
C GLY A 113 -35.68 -11.72 -4.93
N VAL A 114 -35.85 -12.99 -5.28
CA VAL A 114 -34.84 -13.78 -6.01
C VAL A 114 -35.17 -13.74 -7.51
N TRP A 115 -34.18 -13.30 -8.31
CA TRP A 115 -34.27 -13.32 -9.77
C TRP A 115 -34.04 -14.74 -10.29
N ARG A 116 -35.05 -15.35 -10.92
CA ARG A 116 -34.91 -16.63 -11.63
C ARG A 116 -35.03 -16.45 -13.14
N VAL A 117 -34.09 -17.05 -13.86
CA VAL A 117 -34.15 -17.19 -15.31
C VAL A 117 -34.75 -18.56 -15.62
N HIS A 118 -35.88 -18.60 -16.31
CA HIS A 118 -36.43 -19.86 -16.83
C HIS A 118 -35.67 -20.21 -18.12
N SER A 119 -34.96 -21.32 -18.11
CA SER A 119 -34.47 -21.95 -19.35
C SER A 119 -35.60 -22.82 -19.91
N PRO A 120 -35.82 -22.90 -21.23
CA PRO A 120 -36.82 -23.79 -21.82
C PRO A 120 -36.53 -25.27 -21.52
#